data_AF-A0A0G3XM54-F1
#
_entry.id   AF-A0A0G3XM54-F1
#
_cell.length_a   1.000
_cell.length_b   1.000
_cell.length_c   1.000
_cell.angle_alpha   90.00
_cell.angle_beta   90.00
_cell.angle_gamma   90.00
#
_symmetry.space_group_name_H-M   'P 1'
#
loop_
_entity.id
_entity.type
_entity.pdbx_description
1 polymer ?
#
loop_
_entity_poly.entity_id
_entity_poly.type
_entity_poly.pdbx_seq_one_letter_code
_entity_poly.pdbx_strand_id
1 'polypeptide(L)'
;MAGGTRNIRITVSQECFALLADAMCEFSKSTGRFQSLRSTVQHACARAKGLEIAREEVEKFISGLPLEGSISIWLEVKPDWIEDYDAVRHRIAETCGRVMHDRVVIAFVVWLVRTNKLL
;
A
#
# COMPACT_ATOMS: atom_id res chain seq x y z
N MET A 1 0.15 -23.56 -2.17
CA MET A 1 1.24 -23.51 -3.16
C MET A 1 2.24 -22.49 -2.67
N ALA A 2 3.54 -22.80 -2.57
CA ALA A 2 4.53 -21.82 -2.14
C ALA A 2 4.58 -20.69 -3.18
N GLY A 3 3.93 -19.56 -2.88
CA GLY A 3 3.88 -18.40 -3.77
C GLY A 3 5.29 -17.85 -3.94
N GLY A 4 5.79 -17.81 -5.18
CA GLY A 4 7.09 -17.21 -5.47
C GLY A 4 7.12 -15.70 -5.19
N THR A 5 8.32 -15.15 -5.09
CA THR A 5 8.53 -13.70 -4.97
C THR A 5 7.94 -12.96 -6.19
N ARG A 6 7.12 -11.94 -5.94
CA ARG A 6 6.56 -11.05 -6.99
C ARG A 6 7.28 -9.71 -6.96
N ASN A 7 7.82 -9.31 -8.12
CA ASN A 7 8.42 -7.99 -8.29
C ASN A 7 7.40 -7.03 -8.88
N ILE A 8 7.01 -6.02 -8.10
CA ILE A 8 6.10 -4.96 -8.52
C ILE A 8 6.93 -3.76 -8.94
N ARG A 9 6.62 -3.25 -10.14
CA ARG A 9 7.20 -2.01 -10.66
C ARG A 9 6.07 -1.04 -10.96
N ILE A 10 6.10 0.09 -10.28
CA ILE A 10 5.10 1.15 -10.45
C ILE A 10 5.76 2.47 -10.76
N THR A 11 5.04 3.34 -11.46
CA THR A 11 5.40 4.75 -11.59
C THR A 11 4.37 5.60 -10.88
N VAL A 12 4.86 6.54 -10.07
CA VAL A 12 4.04 7.37 -9.19
C VAL A 12 4.35 8.85 -9.35
N SER A 13 3.38 9.68 -8.97
CA SER A 13 3.54 11.13 -8.84
C SER A 13 4.49 11.51 -7.71
N GLN A 14 4.88 12.79 -7.65
CA GLN A 14 5.65 13.33 -6.53
C GLN A 14 4.88 13.26 -5.21
N GLU A 15 3.57 13.49 -5.24
CA GLU A 15 2.67 13.50 -4.09
C GLU A 15 2.50 12.09 -3.51
N CYS A 16 2.31 11.09 -4.37
CA CYS A 16 2.25 9.69 -3.96
C CYS A 16 3.61 9.21 -3.43
N PHE A 17 4.72 9.64 -4.04
CA PHE A 17 6.06 9.35 -3.52
C PHE A 17 6.25 9.94 -2.11
N ALA A 18 5.88 11.20 -1.91
CA ALA A 18 5.97 11.86 -0.61
C ALA A 18 5.12 11.12 0.45
N LEU A 19 3.89 10.73 0.11
CA LEU A 19 3.04 9.94 1.01
C LEU A 19 3.71 8.65 1.48
N LEU A 20 4.33 7.90 0.56
CA LEU A 20 4.99 6.65 0.88
C LEU A 20 6.28 6.87 1.69
N ALA A 21 7.06 7.89 1.34
CA ALA A 21 8.27 8.25 2.07
C ALA A 21 7.97 8.72 3.50
N ASP A 22 6.93 9.53 3.68
CA ASP A 22 6.47 10.01 4.99
C ASP A 22 6.01 8.84 5.87
N ALA A 23 5.21 7.92 5.31
CA ALA A 23 4.78 6.74 6.04
C ALA A 23 5.97 5.85 6.44
N MET A 24 6.95 5.65 5.56
CA MET A 24 8.17 4.92 5.90
C MET A 24 8.95 5.59 7.03
N CYS A 25 9.07 6.91 7.00
CA CYS A 25 9.71 7.71 8.05
C CYS A 25 8.96 7.59 9.37
N GLU A 26 7.63 7.68 9.35
CA GLU A 26 6.75 7.52 10.51
C GLU A 26 6.90 6.12 11.13
N PHE A 27 6.84 5.06 10.32
CA PHE A 27 7.02 3.69 10.78
C PHE A 27 8.42 3.44 11.37
N SER A 28 9.43 4.08 10.77
CA SER A 28 10.80 3.99 11.26
C SER A 28 10.94 4.61 12.66
N LYS A 29 10.30 5.77 12.86
CA LYS A 29 10.27 6.45 14.16
C LYS A 29 9.49 5.66 15.19
N SER A 30 8.31 5.12 14.84
CA SER A 30 7.47 4.37 15.77
C SER A 30 8.14 3.08 16.26
N THR A 31 8.94 2.44 15.40
CA THR A 31 9.67 1.20 15.73
C THR A 31 11.08 1.43 16.29
N GLY A 32 11.61 2.66 16.24
CA GLY A 32 12.99 2.97 16.60
C GLY A 32 14.03 2.29 15.70
N ARG A 33 13.65 1.90 14.47
CA ARG A 33 14.50 1.19 13.50
C ARG A 33 14.31 1.79 12.12
N PHE A 34 15.37 1.87 11.31
CA PHE A 34 15.22 2.34 9.94
C PHE A 34 14.49 1.30 9.09
N GLN A 35 13.26 1.60 8.71
CA GLN A 35 12.40 0.71 7.92
C GLN A 35 12.54 1.01 6.44
N SER A 36 12.29 -0.03 5.63
CA SER A 36 12.24 0.08 4.17
C SER A 36 10.80 0.27 3.72
N LEU A 37 10.59 0.82 2.52
CA LEU A 37 9.26 0.87 1.92
C LEU A 37 8.60 -0.52 1.87
N ARG A 38 9.37 -1.57 1.59
CA ARG A 38 8.89 -2.96 1.64
C ARG A 38 8.32 -3.33 2.99
N SER A 39 9.06 -3.09 4.08
CA SER A 39 8.59 -3.43 5.43
C SER A 39 7.39 -2.55 5.84
N THR A 40 7.34 -1.29 5.42
CA THR A 40 6.19 -0.41 5.63
C THR A 40 4.93 -0.93 4.92
N VAL A 41 5.02 -1.30 3.64
CA VAL A 41 3.86 -1.83 2.89
C VAL A 41 3.43 -3.20 3.42
N GLN A 42 4.38 -4.06 3.77
CA GLN A 42 4.10 -5.36 4.40
C GLN A 42 3.32 -5.18 5.71
N HIS A 43 3.79 -4.30 6.59
CA HIS A 43 3.11 -3.98 7.85
C HIS A 43 1.73 -3.37 7.60
N ALA A 44 1.60 -2.45 6.64
CA ALA A 44 0.32 -1.87 6.26
C ALA A 44 -0.67 -2.95 5.78
N CYS A 45 -0.25 -3.89 4.94
CA CYS A 45 -1.12 -4.98 4.48
C CYS A 45 -1.60 -5.85 5.66
N ALA A 46 -0.69 -6.19 6.59
CA ALA A 46 -1.04 -6.96 7.78
C ALA A 46 -2.06 -6.24 8.67
N ARG A 47 -1.91 -4.92 8.85
CA ARG A 47 -2.82 -4.10 9.66
C ARG A 47 -4.17 -3.86 8.99
N ALA A 48 -4.20 -3.70 7.67
CA ALA A 48 -5.42 -3.48 6.89
C ALA A 48 -6.41 -4.67 6.93
N LYS A 49 -5.97 -5.87 7.33
CA LYS A 49 -6.85 -7.02 7.57
C LYS A 49 -7.98 -6.72 8.55
N GLY A 50 -7.69 -5.92 9.59
CA GLY A 50 -8.65 -5.56 10.63
C GLY A 50 -9.48 -4.32 10.33
N LEU A 51 -9.26 -3.67 9.18
CA LEU A 51 -9.95 -2.44 8.78
C LEU A 51 -11.02 -2.74 7.75
N GLU A 52 -12.16 -2.06 7.84
CA GLU A 52 -13.14 -2.03 6.76
C GLU A 52 -12.61 -1.17 5.60
N ILE A 53 -12.85 -1.60 4.35
CA ILE A 53 -12.48 -0.84 3.16
C ILE A 53 -13.77 -0.43 2.47
N ALA A 54 -14.17 0.82 2.68
CA ALA A 54 -15.35 1.41 2.07
C ALA A 54 -15.02 1.91 0.65
N ARG A 55 -15.98 1.76 -0.28
CA ARG A 55 -15.81 2.17 -1.67
C ARG A 55 -15.57 3.68 -1.78
N GLU A 56 -16.36 4.45 -1.04
CA GLU A 56 -16.31 5.90 -1.02
C GLU A 56 -14.95 6.41 -0.54
N GLU A 57 -14.31 5.68 0.38
CA GLU A 57 -12.99 6.02 0.88
C GLU A 57 -11.90 5.79 -0.18
N VAL A 58 -11.99 4.67 -0.91
CA VAL A 58 -11.09 4.39 -2.04
C VAL A 58 -11.25 5.43 -3.14
N GLU A 59 -12.49 5.76 -3.51
CA GLU A 59 -12.80 6.77 -4.52
C GLU A 59 -12.32 8.17 -4.10
N LYS A 60 -12.56 8.54 -2.82
CA LYS A 60 -12.07 9.79 -2.24
C LYS A 60 -10.54 9.85 -2.29
N PHE A 61 -9.85 8.78 -1.91
CA PHE A 61 -8.39 8.72 -1.95
C PHE A 61 -7.87 8.91 -3.38
N ILE A 62 -8.41 8.18 -4.37
CA ILE A 62 -8.00 8.28 -5.77
C ILE A 62 -8.25 9.68 -6.34
N SER A 63 -9.37 10.30 -5.98
CA SER A 63 -9.72 11.64 -6.47
C SER A 63 -8.88 12.75 -5.81
N GLY A 64 -8.44 12.55 -4.56
CA GLY A 64 -7.74 13.55 -3.75
C GLY A 64 -6.21 13.49 -3.85
N LEU A 65 -5.65 12.39 -4.38
CA LEU A 65 -4.20 12.21 -4.51
C LEU A 65 -3.85 11.82 -5.95
N PRO A 66 -3.09 12.64 -6.68
CA PRO A 66 -2.50 12.22 -7.95
C PRO A 66 -1.63 10.99 -7.70
N LEU A 67 -1.93 9.86 -8.37
CA LEU A 67 -1.19 8.61 -8.17
C LEU A 67 -0.19 8.33 -9.29
N GLU A 68 -0.50 8.73 -10.52
CA GLU A 68 0.32 8.47 -11.69
C GLU A 68 1.38 9.57 -11.89
N GLY A 69 2.59 9.16 -12.27
CA GLY A 69 3.69 10.08 -12.54
C GLY A 69 4.90 9.34 -13.11
N SER A 70 6.08 9.95 -12.97
CA SER A 70 7.33 9.48 -13.59
C SER A 70 8.31 8.82 -12.61
N ILE A 71 8.06 8.88 -11.29
CA ILE A 71 8.98 8.34 -10.29
C ILE A 71 8.81 6.82 -10.23
N SER A 72 9.86 6.07 -10.52
CA SER A 72 9.83 4.61 -10.52
C SER A 72 10.08 4.05 -9.11
N ILE A 73 9.18 3.19 -8.65
CA ILE A 73 9.35 2.42 -7.41
C ILE A 73 9.39 0.93 -7.77
N TRP A 74 10.31 0.22 -7.13
CA TRP A 74 10.46 -1.23 -7.23
C TRP A 74 10.19 -1.83 -5.86
N LEU A 75 9.25 -2.77 -5.80
CA LEU A 75 8.84 -3.41 -4.55
C LEU A 75 8.86 -4.93 -4.73
N GLU A 76 9.61 -5.60 -3.85
CA GLU A 76 9.65 -7.05 -3.80
C GLU A 76 8.62 -7.57 -2.78
N VAL A 77 7.61 -8.27 -3.27
CA VAL A 77 6.61 -8.97 -2.46
C VAL A 77 7.07 -10.40 -2.28
N LYS A 78 7.45 -10.74 -1.05
CA LYS A 78 8.04 -12.02 -0.70
C LYS A 78 6.95 -13.03 -0.31
N PRO A 79 7.26 -14.34 -0.33
CA PRO A 79 6.29 -15.39 0.01
C PRO A 79 5.66 -15.23 1.41
N ASP A 80 6.36 -14.61 2.35
CA ASP A 80 5.91 -14.40 3.74
C ASP A 80 4.79 -13.35 3.88
N TRP A 81 4.49 -12.56 2.85
CA TRP A 81 3.42 -11.55 2.90
C TRP A 81 2.65 -11.36 1.60
N ILE A 82 2.89 -12.19 0.59
CA ILE A 82 2.17 -12.14 -0.69
C ILE A 82 0.67 -12.40 -0.53
N GLU A 83 0.29 -13.29 0.39
CA GLU A 83 -1.12 -13.59 0.67
C GLU A 83 -1.85 -12.37 1.26
N ASP A 84 -1.18 -11.64 2.16
CA ASP A 84 -1.71 -10.43 2.77
C ASP A 84 -1.93 -9.34 1.71
N TYR A 85 -0.97 -9.19 0.80
CA TYR A 85 -1.06 -8.25 -0.30
C TYR A 85 -2.20 -8.62 -1.27
N ASP A 86 -2.27 -9.90 -1.68
CA ASP A 86 -3.31 -10.38 -2.60
C ASP A 86 -4.71 -10.30 -1.98
N ALA A 87 -4.84 -10.53 -0.67
CA ALA A 87 -6.09 -10.35 0.06
C ALA A 87 -6.56 -8.89 0.06
N VAL A 88 -5.67 -7.93 0.34
CA VAL A 88 -5.99 -6.50 0.25
C VAL A 88 -6.40 -6.12 -1.17
N ARG A 89 -5.65 -6.60 -2.18
CA ARG A 89 -5.96 -6.33 -3.60
C ARG A 89 -7.32 -6.90 -4.00
N HIS A 90 -7.67 -8.11 -3.58
CA HIS A 90 -8.98 -8.70 -3.84
C HIS A 90 -10.10 -7.89 -3.19
N ARG A 91 -9.95 -7.55 -1.91
CA ARG A 91 -10.96 -6.78 -1.17
C ARG A 91 -11.22 -5.43 -1.82
N ILE A 92 -10.18 -4.69 -2.20
CA ILE A 92 -10.33 -3.42 -2.92
C ILE A 92 -11.04 -3.64 -4.26
N ALA A 93 -10.69 -4.69 -4.99
CA ALA A 93 -11.29 -4.99 -6.29
C ALA A 93 -12.78 -5.33 -6.18
N GLU A 94 -13.17 -6.13 -5.18
CA GLU A 94 -14.56 -6.47 -4.87
C GLU A 94 -15.35 -5.23 -4.47
N THR A 95 -14.84 -4.45 -3.51
CA THR A 95 -15.48 -3.21 -3.04
C THR A 95 -15.71 -2.22 -4.19
N CYS A 96 -14.75 -2.08 -5.11
CA CYS A 96 -14.82 -1.12 -6.20
C CYS A 96 -15.43 -1.67 -7.49
N GLY A 97 -15.74 -2.98 -7.55
CA GLY A 97 -16.22 -3.65 -8.75
C GLY A 97 -15.22 -3.67 -9.92
N ARG A 98 -13.91 -3.46 -9.67
CA ARG A 98 -12.87 -3.48 -10.70
C ARG A 98 -11.48 -3.75 -10.12
N VAL A 99 -10.62 -4.42 -10.88
CA VAL A 99 -9.23 -4.63 -10.49
C VAL A 99 -8.47 -3.30 -10.52
N MET A 100 -7.78 -2.99 -9.43
CA MET A 100 -6.95 -1.79 -9.31
C MET A 100 -5.49 -2.07 -9.64
N HIS A 101 -4.81 -1.04 -10.16
CA HIS A 101 -3.36 -1.07 -10.36
C HIS A 101 -2.62 -1.11 -9.02
N ASP A 102 -1.45 -1.77 -8.98
CA ASP A 102 -0.66 -1.92 -7.76
C ASP A 102 -0.30 -0.58 -7.11
N ARG A 103 -0.08 0.49 -7.91
CA ARG A 103 0.16 1.85 -7.40
C ARG A 103 -0.99 2.37 -6.53
N VAL A 104 -2.23 2.05 -6.91
CA VAL A 104 -3.42 2.43 -6.15
C VAL A 104 -3.47 1.61 -4.88
N VAL A 105 -3.34 0.28 -4.99
CA VAL A 105 -3.40 -0.65 -3.86
C VAL A 105 -2.36 -0.31 -2.78
N ILE A 106 -1.10 -0.11 -3.19
CA ILE A 106 0.02 0.19 -2.30
C ILE A 106 -0.16 1.55 -1.62
N ALA A 107 -0.49 2.59 -2.39
CA ALA A 107 -0.65 3.93 -1.83
C ALA A 107 -1.87 3.99 -0.89
N PHE A 108 -2.99 3.38 -1.30
CA PHE A 108 -4.22 3.35 -0.52
C PHE A 108 -4.03 2.58 0.79
N VAL A 109 -3.46 1.38 0.78
CA VAL A 109 -3.32 0.59 2.01
C VAL A 109 -2.42 1.28 3.05
N VAL A 110 -1.35 1.93 2.58
CA VAL A 110 -0.47 2.73 3.44
C VAL A 110 -1.23 3.93 4.00
N TRP A 111 -1.96 4.66 3.16
CA TRP A 111 -2.76 5.80 3.58
C TRP A 111 -3.86 5.40 4.58
N LEU A 112 -4.55 4.30 4.35
CA LEU A 112 -5.63 3.79 5.19
C LEU A 112 -5.12 3.48 6.60
N VAL A 113 -4.03 2.72 6.69
CA VAL A 113 -3.40 2.35 7.97
C VAL A 113 -2.84 3.57 8.69
N ARG A 114 -2.25 4.52 7.95
CA ARG A 114 -1.76 5.79 8.50
C ARG A 114 -2.89 6.62 9.09
N THR A 115 -4.00 6.75 8.37
CA THR A 115 -5.17 7.53 8.78
C THR A 115 -5.83 6.93 10.02
N ASN A 116 -5.77 5.61 10.17
CA ASN A 116 -6.24 4.88 11.36
C ASN A 116 -5.18 4.78 12.48
N LYS A 117 -4.02 5.44 12.35
CA LYS A 117 -2.92 5.44 13.35
C LYS A 117 -2.40 4.04 13.70
N LEU A 118 -2.38 3.15 12.71
CA LEU A 118 -1.94 1.76 12.86
C LEU A 118 -0.56 1.52 12.22
N LEU A 119 0.14 2.60 11.85
CA LEU A 119 1.42 2.56 11.15
C LEU A 119 2.59 2.32 12.11
#